data_AF-A0A8J3FJS1-F1
#
_entry.id   AF-A0A8J3FJS1-F1
#
_cell.length_a   1.000
_cell.length_b   1.000
_cell.length_c   1.000
_cell.angle_alpha   90.00
_cell.angle_beta   90.00
_cell.angle_gamma   90.00
#
_symmetry.space_group_name_H-M   'P 1'
#
loop_
_entity.id
_entity.type
_entity.pdbx_description
1 polymer ?
#
loop_
_entity_poly.entity_id
_entity_poly.type
_entity_poly.pdbx_seq_one_letter_code
_entity_poly.pdbx_strand_id
1 'polypeptide(L)'
;MSADTAPSAGTPGTPHAEVAPPGGGAAGGPAAWAGADGATAEPAMPSLSPSRAADFKTCPLLFRFRTIDRLPERPTPEQVRGTLVHAVLEHLFDLPADARTPAAAAGLVAPRWAALTAEEPELAELFADEAAVAAFLDSARELLGGYFAVEDPRRLEPAEREALVSAVVADALLLRGYVDRLDIAPDGAMRVVDYKTGGAPREAFEARALFQLKFYALVLWRARGAVPRALRLLYLKDAEACDYQPDAEELTRFERTLLALWGAIARATADRDFRPTPSRLCDWCHHQSRCPAFGGTPPPFPQLVPLSRTGAAAVAADAGAGGSQPDGPRGATNPVAPPR
;
A
#
# COMPACT_ATOMS: atom_id res chain seq x y z
N MET A 1 49.94 -31.81 50.70
CA MET A 1 50.91 -31.62 49.60
C MET A 1 50.12 -31.84 48.31
N SER A 2 49.19 -30.92 48.03
CA SER A 2 49.34 -29.77 47.12
C SER A 2 49.36 -30.23 45.66
N ALA A 3 48.15 -30.31 45.08
CA ALA A 3 47.92 -30.47 43.66
C ALA A 3 47.68 -29.08 43.05
N ASP A 4 48.49 -28.74 42.05
CA ASP A 4 48.38 -27.55 41.22
C ASP A 4 47.02 -27.47 40.52
N THR A 5 46.37 -26.31 40.60
CA THR A 5 45.19 -25.95 39.81
C THR A 5 45.51 -24.70 38.99
N ALA A 6 45.58 -24.86 37.67
CA ALA A 6 45.61 -23.76 36.70
C ALA A 6 44.17 -23.39 36.28
N PRO A 7 43.88 -22.13 35.91
CA PRO A 7 42.54 -21.67 35.58
C PRO A 7 42.12 -22.00 34.14
N SER A 8 40.86 -22.41 33.99
CA SER A 8 40.18 -22.66 32.72
C SER A 8 39.81 -21.35 32.02
N ALA A 9 40.14 -21.27 30.73
CA ALA A 9 39.76 -20.18 29.84
C ALA A 9 38.27 -20.25 29.49
N GLY A 10 37.58 -19.11 29.62
CA GLY A 10 36.18 -18.94 29.26
C GLY A 10 35.95 -19.06 27.75
N THR A 11 34.91 -19.81 27.38
CA THR A 11 34.37 -19.88 26.02
C THR A 11 33.56 -18.61 25.72
N PRO A 12 33.73 -17.95 24.56
CA PRO A 12 32.90 -16.82 24.18
C PRO A 12 31.49 -17.30 23.79
N GLY A 13 30.49 -16.67 24.38
CA GLY A 13 29.08 -16.93 24.12
C GLY A 13 28.69 -16.68 22.67
N THR A 14 27.90 -17.60 22.13
CA THR A 14 27.27 -17.56 20.82
C THR A 14 26.40 -16.30 20.68
N PRO A 15 26.55 -15.47 19.63
CA PRO A 15 25.67 -14.33 19.45
C PRO A 15 24.26 -14.78 19.06
N HIS A 16 23.28 -14.19 19.76
CA HIS A 16 21.85 -14.41 19.61
C HIS A 16 21.35 -14.03 18.21
N ALA A 17 20.62 -14.95 17.57
CA ALA A 17 19.89 -14.68 16.33
C ALA A 17 18.67 -13.79 16.63
N GLU A 18 18.78 -12.50 16.30
CA GLU A 18 17.68 -11.54 16.36
C GLU A 18 16.88 -11.62 15.05
N VAL A 19 15.58 -11.90 15.18
CA VAL A 19 14.64 -12.13 14.08
C VAL A 19 14.45 -10.84 13.26
N ALA A 20 14.67 -10.95 11.94
CA ALA A 20 14.38 -9.92 10.96
C ALA A 20 12.93 -9.42 11.08
N PRO A 21 12.67 -8.10 10.99
CA PRO A 21 11.30 -7.60 11.02
C PRO A 21 10.52 -8.14 9.81
N PRO A 22 9.24 -8.50 9.96
CA PRO A 22 8.37 -8.65 8.82
C PRO A 22 8.32 -7.30 8.09
N GLY A 23 8.75 -7.28 6.83
CA GLY A 23 8.63 -6.11 5.97
C GLY A 23 7.20 -5.59 6.07
N GLY A 24 7.04 -4.31 6.39
CA GLY A 24 5.72 -3.67 6.31
C GLY A 24 5.19 -3.93 4.91
N GLY A 25 4.10 -4.70 4.83
CA GLY A 25 3.48 -5.05 3.57
C GLY A 25 3.28 -3.78 2.76
N ALA A 26 4.08 -3.64 1.72
CA ALA A 26 3.79 -2.72 0.64
C ALA A 26 2.64 -3.37 -0.13
N ALA A 27 1.42 -3.21 0.38
CA ALA A 27 0.25 -3.41 -0.43
C ALA A 27 0.30 -2.34 -1.54
N GLY A 28 0.49 -2.83 -2.78
CA GLY A 28 0.58 -2.02 -4.00
C GLY A 28 1.97 -2.02 -4.63
N GLY A 29 2.28 -3.05 -5.43
CA GLY A 29 3.14 -2.87 -6.59
C GLY A 29 2.57 -1.79 -7.54
N PRO A 30 3.39 -1.17 -8.38
CA PRO A 30 3.02 0.00 -9.17
C PRO A 30 1.94 -0.36 -10.20
N ALA A 31 0.67 -0.13 -9.85
CA ALA A 31 -0.32 0.21 -10.86
C ALA A 31 0.15 1.52 -11.53
N ALA A 32 0.82 1.37 -12.66
CA ALA A 32 1.19 2.43 -13.57
C ALA A 32 -0.09 3.19 -13.95
N TRP A 33 -0.29 4.38 -13.37
CA TRP A 33 -1.33 5.28 -13.84
C TRP A 33 -0.73 6.18 -14.91
N ALA A 34 -0.85 5.70 -16.15
CA ALA A 34 -0.82 6.55 -17.33
C ALA A 34 -1.94 7.61 -17.21
N GLY A 35 -1.59 8.85 -17.55
CA GLY A 35 -2.54 9.94 -17.61
C GLY A 35 -3.52 9.80 -18.78
N ALA A 36 -4.79 10.13 -18.50
CA ALA A 36 -5.86 10.53 -19.41
C ALA A 36 -6.99 11.01 -18.48
N ASP A 37 -7.67 12.16 -18.60
CA ASP A 37 -7.78 13.15 -19.67
C ASP A 37 -8.08 14.52 -19.04
N GLY A 38 -7.92 15.58 -19.85
CA GLY A 38 -8.11 16.97 -19.48
C GLY A 38 -9.48 17.28 -18.86
N ALA A 39 -9.48 17.51 -17.56
CA ALA A 39 -10.45 18.34 -16.85
C ALA A 39 -9.66 19.41 -16.09
N THR A 40 -10.12 20.65 -16.15
CA THR A 40 -9.50 21.79 -15.45
C THR A 40 -9.31 21.45 -13.97
N ALA A 41 -8.06 21.27 -13.55
CA ALA A 41 -7.73 20.76 -12.23
C ALA A 41 -8.00 21.84 -11.16
N GLU A 42 -9.09 21.68 -10.41
CA GLU A 42 -9.11 22.17 -9.04
C GLU A 42 -7.90 21.61 -8.29
N PRO A 43 -7.28 22.35 -7.36
CA PRO A 43 -6.15 21.83 -6.60
C PRO A 43 -6.59 20.55 -5.88
N ALA A 44 -6.03 19.42 -6.31
CA ALA A 44 -6.35 18.13 -5.74
C ALA A 44 -6.12 18.17 -4.23
N MET A 45 -7.17 17.83 -3.47
CA MET A 45 -7.13 17.76 -2.01
C MET A 45 -5.93 16.92 -1.57
N PRO A 46 -5.12 17.37 -0.60
CA PRO A 46 -3.98 16.60 -0.15
C PRO A 46 -4.42 15.24 0.36
N SER A 47 -3.63 14.21 0.05
CA SER A 47 -3.95 12.83 0.41
C SER A 47 -2.87 12.17 1.27
N LEU A 48 -3.31 11.40 2.25
CA LEU A 48 -2.46 10.59 3.12
C LEU A 48 -2.94 9.14 3.08
N SER A 49 -1.99 8.21 2.99
CA SER A 49 -2.23 6.77 3.10
C SER A 49 -1.55 6.20 4.35
N PRO A 50 -1.94 5.00 4.83
CA PRO A 50 -1.30 4.37 5.98
C PRO A 50 0.22 4.21 5.79
N SER A 51 0.66 3.76 4.62
CA SER A 51 2.07 3.57 4.28
C SER A 51 2.85 4.88 4.27
N ARG A 52 2.32 5.94 3.63
CA ARG A 52 2.94 7.27 3.59
C ARG A 52 3.03 7.91 4.97
N ALA A 53 1.98 7.74 5.79
CA ALA A 53 2.01 8.17 7.19
C ALA A 53 3.07 7.42 8.00
N ALA A 54 3.18 6.10 7.82
CA ALA A 54 4.18 5.27 8.49
C ALA A 54 5.61 5.62 8.06
N ASP A 55 5.85 5.88 6.76
CA ASP A 55 7.15 6.31 6.26
C ASP A 55 7.60 7.61 6.91
N PHE A 56 6.74 8.64 6.96
CA PHE A 56 7.12 9.93 7.55
C PHE A 56 7.39 9.81 9.05
N LYS A 57 6.56 9.04 9.77
CA LYS A 57 6.79 8.74 11.19
C LYS A 57 8.11 8.00 11.42
N THR A 58 8.49 7.12 10.51
CA THR A 58 9.73 6.34 10.60
C THR A 58 10.94 7.22 10.29
N CYS A 59 10.91 7.95 9.18
CA CYS A 59 11.98 8.82 8.73
C CYS A 59 11.41 9.82 7.70
N PRO A 60 11.39 11.14 7.99
CA PRO A 60 10.93 12.14 7.04
C PRO A 60 11.66 12.11 5.69
N LEU A 61 12.97 11.82 5.69
CA LEU A 61 13.73 11.69 4.45
C LEU A 61 13.32 10.46 3.62
N LEU A 62 12.97 9.34 4.26
CA LEU A 62 12.43 8.16 3.57
C LEU A 62 11.09 8.48 2.91
N PHE A 63 10.20 9.19 3.62
CA PHE A 63 8.96 9.68 3.04
C PHE A 63 9.23 10.53 1.80
N ARG A 64 10.18 11.48 1.86
CA ARG A 64 10.55 12.29 0.70
C ARG A 64 10.98 11.41 -0.47
N PHE A 65 11.92 10.49 -0.26
CA PHE A 65 12.44 9.63 -1.32
C PHE A 65 11.36 8.79 -2.00
N ARG A 66 10.45 8.19 -1.22
CA ARG A 66 9.37 7.33 -1.74
C ARG A 66 8.23 8.12 -2.35
N THR A 67 7.80 9.19 -1.68
CA THR A 67 6.54 9.88 -2.00
C THR A 67 6.73 11.07 -2.93
N ILE A 68 7.76 11.87 -2.69
CA ILE A 68 7.99 13.13 -3.41
C ILE A 68 8.92 12.90 -4.59
N ASP A 69 10.09 12.33 -4.32
CA ASP A 69 11.11 12.07 -5.34
C ASP A 69 10.77 10.83 -6.19
N ARG A 70 9.92 9.93 -5.65
CA ARG A 70 9.49 8.65 -6.27
C ARG A 70 10.66 7.83 -6.81
N LEU A 71 11.71 7.73 -5.99
CA LEU A 71 12.89 6.96 -6.34
C LEU A 71 12.50 5.47 -6.48
N PRO A 72 12.98 4.80 -7.54
CA PRO A 72 12.67 3.39 -7.75
C PRO A 72 13.25 2.54 -6.63
N GLU A 73 12.47 1.55 -6.19
CA GLU A 73 12.88 0.51 -5.24
C GLU A 73 12.67 -0.84 -5.91
N ARG A 74 13.68 -1.70 -5.84
CA ARG A 74 13.49 -3.11 -6.23
C ARG A 74 12.83 -3.84 -5.07
N PRO A 75 11.69 -4.50 -5.27
CA PRO A 75 11.05 -5.26 -4.21
C PRO A 75 11.93 -6.44 -3.81
N THR A 76 11.89 -6.81 -2.53
CA THR A 76 12.55 -8.04 -2.05
C THR A 76 11.68 -9.26 -2.31
N PRO A 77 12.25 -10.48 -2.39
CA PRO A 77 11.46 -11.70 -2.51
C PRO A 77 10.37 -11.83 -1.44
N GLU A 78 10.61 -11.34 -0.21
CA GLU A 78 9.61 -11.35 0.87
C GLU A 78 8.41 -10.45 0.56
N GLN A 79 8.63 -9.27 -0.03
CA GLN A 79 7.57 -8.36 -0.42
C GLN A 79 6.74 -8.95 -1.56
N VAL A 80 7.41 -9.52 -2.57
CA VAL A 80 6.75 -10.18 -3.70
C VAL A 80 5.94 -11.40 -3.24
N ARG A 81 6.44 -12.17 -2.28
CA ARG A 81 5.68 -13.27 -1.64
C ARG A 81 4.42 -12.74 -0.96
N GLY A 82 4.52 -11.61 -0.27
CA GLY A 82 3.38 -10.91 0.33
C GLY A 82 2.29 -10.61 -0.69
N THR A 83 2.66 -9.92 -1.76
CA THR A 83 1.75 -9.58 -2.87
C THR A 83 1.11 -10.81 -3.49
N LEU A 84 1.89 -11.86 -3.75
CA LEU A 84 1.38 -13.11 -4.33
C LEU A 84 0.36 -13.79 -3.41
N VAL A 85 0.66 -13.89 -2.11
CA VAL A 85 -0.26 -14.50 -1.14
C VAL A 85 -1.55 -13.69 -1.00
N HIS A 86 -1.46 -12.35 -0.97
CA HIS A 86 -2.63 -11.46 -0.95
C HIS A 86 -3.51 -11.69 -2.18
N ALA A 87 -2.92 -11.67 -3.39
CA ALA A 87 -3.65 -11.95 -4.62
C ALA A 87 -4.32 -13.34 -4.61
N VAL A 88 -3.66 -14.37 -4.06
CA VAL A 88 -4.28 -15.70 -3.93
C VAL A 88 -5.46 -15.67 -2.97
N LEU A 89 -5.33 -15.02 -1.82
CA LEU A 89 -6.41 -14.94 -0.83
C LEU A 89 -7.57 -14.07 -1.31
N GLU A 90 -7.30 -13.00 -2.06
CA GLU A 90 -8.31 -12.25 -2.78
C GLU A 90 -9.07 -13.20 -3.70
N HIS A 91 -8.42 -13.80 -4.68
CA HIS A 91 -9.07 -14.64 -5.69
C HIS A 91 -9.68 -15.95 -5.15
N LEU A 92 -9.24 -16.44 -4.00
CA LEU A 92 -9.85 -17.59 -3.33
C LEU A 92 -11.35 -17.36 -3.08
N PHE A 93 -11.74 -16.14 -2.75
CA PHE A 93 -13.14 -15.80 -2.48
C PHE A 93 -14.00 -15.63 -3.74
N ASP A 94 -13.41 -15.67 -4.94
CA ASP A 94 -14.18 -15.76 -6.20
C ASP A 94 -14.80 -17.16 -6.39
N LEU A 95 -14.24 -18.16 -5.69
CA LEU A 95 -14.78 -19.52 -5.72
C LEU A 95 -16.06 -19.61 -4.86
N PRO A 96 -16.99 -20.52 -5.21
CA PRO A 96 -18.09 -20.91 -4.34
C PRO A 96 -17.57 -21.33 -2.96
N ALA A 97 -18.34 -21.03 -1.91
CA ALA A 97 -17.92 -21.20 -0.53
C ALA A 97 -17.38 -22.61 -0.23
N ASP A 98 -18.03 -23.67 -0.72
CA ASP A 98 -17.62 -25.06 -0.52
C ASP A 98 -16.32 -25.44 -1.26
N ALA A 99 -15.98 -24.72 -2.33
CA ALA A 99 -14.76 -24.93 -3.12
C ALA A 99 -13.52 -24.21 -2.55
N ARG A 100 -13.68 -23.32 -1.56
CA ARG A 100 -12.58 -22.56 -0.92
C ARG A 100 -11.75 -23.46 0.00
N THR A 101 -10.94 -24.33 -0.61
CA THR A 101 -10.15 -25.36 0.07
C THR A 101 -8.65 -25.06 0.03
N PRO A 102 -7.83 -25.67 0.91
CA PRO A 102 -6.37 -25.54 0.85
C PRO A 102 -5.80 -25.92 -0.52
N ALA A 103 -6.33 -26.97 -1.13
CA ALA A 103 -5.91 -27.42 -2.46
C ALA A 103 -6.24 -26.39 -3.54
N ALA A 104 -7.44 -25.77 -3.49
CA ALA A 104 -7.81 -24.71 -4.42
C ALA A 104 -6.90 -23.49 -4.27
N ALA A 105 -6.63 -23.05 -3.03
CA ALA A 105 -5.72 -21.93 -2.77
C ALA A 105 -4.29 -22.20 -3.26
N ALA A 106 -3.75 -23.40 -3.00
CA ALA A 106 -2.44 -23.80 -3.52
C ALA A 106 -2.39 -23.86 -5.06
N GLY A 107 -3.51 -24.25 -5.68
CA GLY A 107 -3.69 -24.25 -7.13
C GLY A 107 -3.73 -22.85 -7.76
N LEU A 108 -4.09 -21.82 -6.99
CA LEU A 108 -4.10 -20.43 -7.45
C LEU A 108 -2.71 -19.78 -7.46
N VAL A 109 -1.72 -20.31 -6.73
CA VAL A 109 -0.38 -19.70 -6.63
C VAL A 109 0.30 -19.55 -7.99
N ALA A 110 0.35 -20.62 -8.79
CA ALA A 110 1.00 -20.59 -10.10
C ALA A 110 0.33 -19.60 -11.10
N PRO A 111 -1.01 -19.62 -11.30
CA PRO A 111 -1.65 -18.67 -12.21
C PRO A 111 -1.59 -17.22 -11.71
N ARG A 112 -1.58 -16.98 -10.39
CA ARG A 112 -1.38 -15.62 -9.86
C ARG A 112 0.05 -15.13 -10.04
N TRP A 113 1.05 -16.01 -9.86
CA TRP A 113 2.43 -15.68 -10.17
C TRP A 113 2.62 -15.32 -11.65
N ALA A 114 2.07 -16.13 -12.55
CA ALA A 114 2.13 -15.86 -13.99
C ALA A 114 1.51 -14.49 -14.34
N ALA A 115 0.38 -14.13 -13.73
CA ALA A 115 -0.24 -12.82 -13.91
C ALA A 115 0.68 -11.68 -13.43
N LEU A 116 1.23 -11.78 -12.21
CA LEU A 116 2.15 -10.77 -11.66
C LEU A 116 3.38 -10.57 -12.57
N THR A 117 4.01 -11.66 -13.03
CA THR A 117 5.18 -11.56 -13.92
C THR A 117 4.85 -11.13 -15.35
N ALA A 118 3.58 -11.23 -15.77
CA ALA A 118 3.15 -10.69 -17.06
C ALA A 118 3.00 -9.16 -17.00
N GLU A 119 2.60 -8.63 -15.84
CA GLU A 119 2.50 -7.19 -15.58
C GLU A 119 3.87 -6.57 -15.27
N GLU A 120 4.69 -7.26 -14.47
CA GLU A 120 6.03 -6.83 -14.04
C GLU A 120 7.07 -7.93 -14.28
N PRO A 121 7.61 -8.04 -15.52
CA PRO A 121 8.58 -9.07 -15.89
C PRO A 121 9.84 -9.09 -15.03
N GLU A 122 10.26 -7.93 -14.52
CA GLU A 122 11.43 -7.78 -13.64
C GLU A 122 11.31 -8.56 -12.31
N LEU A 123 10.09 -8.94 -11.89
CA LEU A 123 9.90 -9.75 -10.69
C LEU A 123 10.50 -11.15 -10.85
N ALA A 124 10.52 -11.69 -12.07
CA ALA A 124 11.15 -12.98 -12.34
C ALA A 124 12.68 -12.89 -12.20
N GLU A 125 13.28 -11.74 -12.49
CA GLU A 125 14.72 -11.50 -12.38
C GLU A 125 15.24 -11.47 -10.93
N LEU A 126 14.33 -11.45 -9.94
CA LEU A 126 14.70 -11.58 -8.52
C LEU A 126 15.23 -12.99 -8.18
N PHE A 127 14.97 -13.97 -9.03
CA PHE A 127 15.31 -15.37 -8.81
C PHE A 127 16.36 -15.82 -9.83
N ALA A 128 17.35 -16.59 -9.37
CA ALA A 128 18.49 -16.98 -10.19
C ALA A 128 18.13 -17.93 -11.35
N ASP A 129 17.15 -18.80 -11.11
CA ASP A 129 16.72 -19.84 -12.05
C ASP A 129 15.29 -20.32 -11.74
N GLU A 130 14.78 -21.23 -12.58
CA GLU A 130 13.43 -21.82 -12.42
C GLU A 130 13.28 -22.62 -11.11
N ALA A 131 14.36 -23.19 -10.58
CA ALA A 131 14.32 -23.92 -9.32
C ALA A 131 14.13 -22.97 -8.12
N ALA A 132 14.77 -21.80 -8.15
CA ALA A 132 14.58 -20.74 -7.18
C ALA A 132 13.14 -20.18 -7.23
N VAL A 133 12.57 -20.02 -8.44
CA VAL A 133 11.15 -19.65 -8.59
C VAL A 133 10.24 -20.73 -8.00
N ALA A 134 10.49 -22.01 -8.29
CA ALA A 134 9.68 -23.10 -7.75
C ALA A 134 9.70 -23.11 -6.21
N ALA A 135 10.88 -23.00 -5.59
CA ALA A 135 11.03 -22.91 -4.13
C ALA A 135 10.31 -21.68 -3.55
N PHE A 136 10.37 -20.54 -4.23
CA PHE A 136 9.63 -19.34 -3.85
C PHE A 136 8.11 -19.57 -3.87
N LEU A 137 7.57 -20.19 -4.93
CA LEU A 137 6.14 -20.49 -5.02
C LEU A 137 5.71 -21.51 -3.96
N ASP A 138 6.55 -22.49 -3.63
CA ASP A 138 6.28 -23.43 -2.54
C ASP A 138 6.22 -22.72 -1.19
N SER A 139 7.13 -21.78 -0.93
CA SER A 139 7.08 -20.95 0.28
C SER A 139 5.80 -20.09 0.38
N ALA A 140 5.22 -19.67 -0.75
CA ALA A 140 3.93 -18.98 -0.77
C ALA A 140 2.77 -19.94 -0.43
N ARG A 141 2.82 -21.19 -0.93
CA ARG A 141 1.83 -22.23 -0.61
C ARG A 141 1.84 -22.60 0.88
N GLU A 142 3.01 -22.68 1.49
CA GLU A 142 3.14 -22.96 2.92
C GLU A 142 2.43 -21.91 3.78
N LEU A 143 2.57 -20.62 3.44
CA LEU A 143 1.88 -19.53 4.15
C LEU A 143 0.36 -19.62 4.08
N LEU A 144 -0.20 -20.10 2.96
CA LEU A 144 -1.65 -20.31 2.85
C LEU A 144 -2.13 -21.36 3.85
N GLY A 145 -1.30 -22.33 4.23
CA GLY A 145 -1.64 -23.30 5.29
C GLY A 145 -1.98 -22.61 6.62
N GLY A 146 -1.24 -21.55 6.98
CA GLY A 146 -1.51 -20.79 8.20
C GLY A 146 -2.83 -20.02 8.17
N TYR A 147 -3.28 -19.56 6.99
CA TYR A 147 -4.62 -18.97 6.83
C TYR A 147 -5.72 -19.98 7.18
N PHE A 148 -5.65 -21.20 6.61
CA PHE A 148 -6.64 -22.25 6.87
C PHE A 148 -6.58 -22.82 8.30
N ALA A 149 -5.48 -22.61 9.01
CA ALA A 149 -5.36 -23.00 10.41
C ALA A 149 -6.12 -22.07 11.37
N VAL A 150 -6.24 -20.78 11.01
CA VAL A 150 -6.91 -19.77 11.86
C VAL A 150 -8.32 -19.44 11.41
N GLU A 151 -8.66 -19.70 10.15
CA GLU A 151 -9.95 -19.30 9.58
C GLU A 151 -10.46 -20.31 8.53
N ASP A 152 -11.78 -20.52 8.52
CA ASP A 152 -12.45 -21.34 7.51
C ASP A 152 -13.15 -20.44 6.46
N PRO A 153 -12.56 -20.24 5.26
CA PRO A 153 -13.12 -19.36 4.23
C PRO A 153 -14.46 -19.85 3.68
N ARG A 154 -14.82 -21.10 3.91
CA ARG A 154 -16.10 -21.68 3.46
C ARG A 154 -17.29 -21.17 4.29
N ARG A 155 -17.00 -20.48 5.40
CA ARG A 155 -18.01 -19.93 6.33
C ARG A 155 -18.10 -18.41 6.27
N LEU A 156 -17.42 -17.78 5.32
CA LEU A 156 -17.27 -16.34 5.23
C LEU A 156 -17.71 -15.86 3.85
N GLU A 157 -18.40 -14.74 3.80
CA GLU A 157 -18.67 -14.00 2.57
C GLU A 157 -18.21 -12.56 2.81
N PRO A 158 -16.97 -12.21 2.45
CA PRO A 158 -16.47 -10.85 2.60
C PRO A 158 -17.32 -9.87 1.79
N ALA A 159 -17.62 -8.71 2.36
CA ALA A 159 -18.35 -7.67 1.64
C ALA A 159 -17.46 -7.03 0.56
N GLU A 160 -16.19 -6.82 0.89
CA GLU A 160 -15.19 -6.20 0.03
C GLU A 160 -13.82 -6.86 0.23
N ARG A 161 -13.02 -6.91 -0.84
CA ARG A 161 -11.64 -7.43 -0.88
C ARG A 161 -10.79 -6.47 -1.71
N GLU A 162 -9.54 -6.27 -1.30
CA GLU A 162 -8.60 -5.34 -1.95
C GLU A 162 -9.24 -3.98 -2.29
N ALA A 163 -10.05 -3.46 -1.37
CA ALA A 163 -10.96 -2.35 -1.64
C ALA A 163 -10.33 -1.01 -1.29
N LEU A 164 -10.35 -0.09 -2.26
CA LEU A 164 -9.99 1.31 -2.03
C LEU A 164 -11.04 1.98 -1.13
N VAL A 165 -10.65 2.26 0.10
CA VAL A 165 -11.44 3.05 1.05
C VAL A 165 -10.90 4.47 1.11
N SER A 166 -11.80 5.45 1.23
CA SER A 166 -11.40 6.84 1.40
C SER A 166 -12.42 7.66 2.19
N ALA A 167 -11.93 8.68 2.88
CA ALA A 167 -12.75 9.66 3.58
C ALA A 167 -11.99 10.99 3.70
N VAL A 168 -12.71 12.09 3.59
CA VAL A 168 -12.18 13.43 3.91
C VAL A 168 -12.35 13.66 5.41
N VAL A 169 -11.28 14.11 6.06
CA VAL A 169 -11.30 14.51 7.48
C VAL A 169 -10.99 16.00 7.62
N ALA A 170 -11.70 16.65 8.54
CA ALA A 170 -11.62 18.08 8.82
C ALA A 170 -11.67 18.98 7.57
N ASP A 171 -12.40 18.56 6.53
CA ASP A 171 -12.54 19.23 5.22
C ASP A 171 -11.21 19.61 4.53
N ALA A 172 -10.10 18.99 4.97
CA ALA A 172 -8.76 19.43 4.61
C ALA A 172 -7.83 18.30 4.17
N LEU A 173 -8.14 17.04 4.51
CA LEU A 173 -7.25 15.92 4.27
C LEU A 173 -8.03 14.70 3.77
N LEU A 174 -7.67 14.20 2.60
CA LEU A 174 -8.17 12.93 2.09
C LEU A 174 -7.35 11.78 2.68
N LEU A 175 -7.96 10.97 3.54
CA LEU A 175 -7.41 9.70 3.97
C LEU A 175 -7.83 8.62 2.98
N ARG A 176 -6.89 7.84 2.45
CA ARG A 176 -7.20 6.74 1.53
C ARG A 176 -6.22 5.58 1.61
N GLY A 177 -6.68 4.37 1.30
CA GLY A 177 -5.84 3.19 1.19
C GLY A 177 -6.64 1.96 0.80
N TYR A 178 -5.95 0.84 0.64
CA TYR A 178 -6.55 -0.44 0.27
C TYR A 178 -6.68 -1.32 1.50
N VAL A 179 -7.88 -1.85 1.72
CA VAL A 179 -8.16 -2.84 2.78
C VAL A 179 -8.15 -4.23 2.14
N ASP A 180 -7.33 -5.13 2.66
CA ASP A 180 -7.21 -6.51 2.15
C ASP A 180 -8.57 -7.21 2.16
N ARG A 181 -9.29 -7.14 3.30
CA ARG A 181 -10.64 -7.69 3.43
C ARG A 181 -11.51 -6.95 4.44
N LEU A 182 -12.77 -6.71 4.07
CA LEU A 182 -13.81 -6.17 4.94
C LEU A 182 -14.98 -7.14 5.02
N ASP A 183 -15.25 -7.63 6.23
CA ASP A 183 -16.41 -8.46 6.52
C ASP A 183 -17.52 -7.58 7.11
N ILE A 184 -18.78 -7.78 6.68
CA ILE A 184 -19.95 -7.10 7.23
C ILE A 184 -20.95 -8.17 7.67
N ALA A 185 -21.25 -8.20 8.98
CA ALA A 185 -22.25 -9.11 9.53
C ALA A 185 -23.69 -8.67 9.16
N PRO A 186 -24.70 -9.55 9.29
CA PRO A 186 -26.09 -9.20 8.95
C PRO A 186 -26.67 -8.02 9.74
N ASP A 187 -26.14 -7.73 10.93
CA ASP A 187 -26.50 -6.57 11.75
C ASP A 187 -25.75 -5.28 11.36
N GLY A 188 -24.91 -5.34 10.32
CA GLY A 188 -24.07 -4.24 9.85
C GLY A 188 -22.74 -4.09 10.56
N ALA A 189 -22.41 -4.96 11.53
CA ALA A 189 -21.12 -4.87 12.22
C ALA A 189 -19.96 -5.18 11.26
N MET A 190 -19.01 -4.23 11.15
CA MET A 190 -17.84 -4.36 10.30
C MET A 190 -16.66 -5.00 11.03
N ARG A 191 -15.94 -5.89 10.35
CA ARG A 191 -14.61 -6.38 10.75
C ARG A 191 -13.61 -6.12 9.64
N VAL A 192 -12.57 -5.35 9.94
CA VAL A 192 -11.45 -5.09 9.02
C VAL A 192 -10.40 -6.17 9.24
N VAL A 193 -9.92 -6.80 8.17
CA VAL A 193 -8.91 -7.85 8.22
C VAL A 193 -7.74 -7.47 7.33
N ASP A 194 -6.53 -7.67 7.84
CA ASP A 194 -5.27 -7.47 7.12
C ASP A 194 -4.40 -8.73 7.28
N TYR A 195 -3.87 -9.22 6.16
CA TYR A 195 -3.07 -10.44 6.11
C TYR A 195 -1.58 -10.10 6.22
N LYS A 196 -0.88 -10.74 7.16
CA LYS A 196 0.57 -10.60 7.34
C LYS A 196 1.28 -11.92 7.02
N THR A 197 2.18 -11.87 6.03
CA THR A 197 3.00 -13.03 5.61
C THR A 197 4.30 -13.17 6.37
N GLY A 198 4.69 -12.16 7.14
CA GLY A 198 5.82 -12.22 8.06
C GLY A 198 5.40 -12.67 9.46
N GLY A 199 6.39 -12.83 10.34
CA GLY A 199 6.14 -13.32 11.70
C GLY A 199 5.40 -12.31 12.59
N ALA A 200 4.66 -12.82 13.57
CA ALA A 200 3.97 -12.03 14.57
C ALA A 200 4.98 -11.17 15.36
N PRO A 201 4.73 -9.86 15.49
CA PRO A 201 5.55 -9.00 16.30
C PRO A 201 5.48 -9.44 17.76
N ARG A 202 6.57 -9.24 18.51
CA ARG A 202 6.51 -9.28 19.98
C ARG A 202 5.57 -8.17 20.47
N GLU A 203 4.94 -8.38 21.63
CA GLU A 203 3.96 -7.47 22.27
C GLU A 203 4.38 -5.98 22.23
N ALA A 204 5.66 -5.67 22.42
CA ALA A 204 6.21 -4.31 22.34
C ALA A 204 6.07 -3.59 20.97
N PHE A 205 5.74 -4.31 19.90
CA PHE A 205 5.61 -3.80 18.53
C PHE A 205 4.18 -3.80 17.99
N GLU A 206 3.20 -4.24 18.79
CA GLU A 206 1.77 -4.24 18.43
C GLU A 206 1.26 -2.85 18.03
N ALA A 207 1.75 -1.79 18.69
CA ALA A 207 1.35 -0.41 18.41
C ALA A 207 1.60 0.00 16.95
N ARG A 208 2.64 -0.55 16.29
CA ARG A 208 2.92 -0.28 14.88
C ARG A 208 1.98 -1.06 13.97
N ALA A 209 1.69 -2.32 14.31
CA ALA A 209 0.78 -3.16 13.55
C ALA A 209 -0.66 -2.61 13.59
N LEU A 210 -1.11 -2.16 14.76
CA LEU A 210 -2.43 -1.57 14.95
C LEU A 210 -2.58 -0.19 14.29
N PHE A 211 -1.50 0.55 14.03
CA PHE A 211 -1.57 1.87 13.38
C PHE A 211 -2.27 1.79 12.01
N GLN A 212 -1.91 0.79 11.20
CA GLN A 212 -2.49 0.61 9.86
C GLN A 212 -3.98 0.27 9.95
N LEU A 213 -4.36 -0.65 10.84
CA LEU A 213 -5.78 -1.01 11.01
C LEU A 213 -6.62 0.13 11.59
N LYS A 214 -6.09 0.91 12.54
CA LYS A 214 -6.77 2.12 13.06
C LYS A 214 -6.98 3.19 11.99
N PHE A 215 -6.06 3.26 11.02
CA PHE A 215 -6.23 4.11 9.84
C PHE A 215 -7.45 3.70 9.03
N TYR A 216 -7.56 2.42 8.67
CA TYR A 216 -8.73 1.92 7.93
C TYR A 216 -10.01 2.04 8.75
N ALA A 217 -9.96 1.78 10.05
CA ALA A 217 -11.09 1.93 10.94
C ALA A 217 -11.65 3.36 10.94
N LEU A 218 -10.75 4.35 11.03
CA LEU A 218 -11.13 5.76 10.95
C LEU A 218 -11.72 6.11 9.57
N VAL A 219 -11.08 5.67 8.48
CA VAL A 219 -11.59 5.93 7.12
C VAL A 219 -13.00 5.35 6.94
N LEU A 220 -13.20 4.09 7.32
CA LEU A 220 -14.50 3.42 7.25
C LEU A 220 -15.54 4.10 8.14
N TRP A 221 -15.16 4.51 9.36
CA TRP A 221 -16.07 5.23 10.25
C TRP A 221 -16.52 6.55 9.64
N ARG A 222 -15.61 7.33 9.06
CA ARG A 222 -15.95 8.61 8.42
C ARG A 222 -16.75 8.43 7.13
N ALA A 223 -16.47 7.38 6.36
CA ALA A 223 -17.18 7.09 5.12
C ALA A 223 -18.57 6.46 5.33
N ARG A 224 -18.75 5.63 6.35
CA ARG A 224 -19.95 4.78 6.55
C ARG A 224 -20.76 5.10 7.80
N GLY A 225 -20.25 5.99 8.67
CA GLY A 225 -20.95 6.44 9.87
C GLY A 225 -20.92 5.47 11.06
N ALA A 226 -20.30 4.29 10.94
CA ALA A 226 -20.19 3.29 12.00
C ALA A 226 -18.74 2.90 12.28
N VAL A 227 -18.38 2.78 13.57
CA VAL A 227 -17.06 2.29 13.98
C VAL A 227 -16.99 0.78 13.74
N PRO A 228 -15.95 0.25 13.06
CA PRO A 228 -15.76 -1.19 12.96
C PRO A 228 -15.69 -1.86 14.33
N ARG A 229 -16.39 -2.99 14.48
CA ARG A 229 -16.47 -3.73 15.74
C ARG A 229 -15.15 -4.43 16.07
N ALA A 230 -14.42 -4.85 15.05
CA ALA A 230 -13.17 -5.57 15.19
C ALA A 230 -12.18 -5.20 14.08
N LEU A 231 -10.91 -5.17 14.46
CA LEU A 231 -9.75 -5.05 13.60
C LEU A 231 -8.94 -6.33 13.80
N ARG A 232 -8.63 -7.06 12.73
CA ARG A 232 -7.98 -8.36 12.79
C ARG A 232 -6.71 -8.37 11.96
N LEU A 233 -5.62 -8.83 12.57
CA LEU A 233 -4.39 -9.20 11.88
C LEU A 233 -4.32 -10.72 11.81
N LEU A 234 -4.09 -11.25 10.62
CA LEU A 234 -3.83 -12.68 10.42
C LEU A 234 -2.36 -12.89 10.07
N TYR A 235 -1.58 -13.41 11.03
CA TYR A 235 -0.18 -13.77 10.85
C TYR A 235 -0.08 -15.18 10.28
N LEU A 236 0.07 -15.26 8.96
CA LEU A 236 0.00 -16.50 8.21
C LEU A 236 1.20 -17.42 8.48
N LYS A 237 2.36 -16.85 8.78
CA LYS A 237 3.56 -17.63 9.10
C LYS A 237 3.41 -18.42 10.41
N ASP A 238 2.79 -17.80 11.41
CA ASP A 238 2.67 -18.36 12.76
C ASP A 238 1.29 -19.00 13.01
N ALA A 239 0.39 -18.93 12.02
CA ALA A 239 -1.00 -19.35 12.15
C ALA A 239 -1.67 -18.71 13.38
N GLU A 240 -1.53 -17.38 13.50
CA GLU A 240 -2.07 -16.61 14.61
C GLU A 240 -3.02 -15.51 14.14
N ALA A 241 -4.09 -15.28 14.90
CA ALA A 241 -5.01 -14.17 14.71
C ALA A 241 -4.97 -13.23 15.91
N CYS A 242 -4.73 -11.94 15.67
CA CYS A 242 -4.78 -10.90 16.68
C CYS A 242 -5.99 -10.01 16.43
N ASP A 243 -6.90 -9.95 17.41
CA ASP A 243 -8.11 -9.14 17.36
C ASP A 243 -7.99 -7.91 18.26
N TYR A 244 -8.45 -6.78 17.76
CA TYR A 244 -8.51 -5.52 18.48
C TYR A 244 -9.87 -4.85 18.27
N GLN A 245 -10.45 -4.33 19.36
CA GLN A 245 -11.73 -3.61 19.30
C GLN A 245 -11.47 -2.11 19.47
N PRO A 246 -11.60 -1.30 18.40
CA PRO A 246 -11.45 0.14 18.51
C PRO A 246 -12.72 0.76 19.10
N ASP A 247 -12.55 1.91 19.74
CA ASP A 247 -13.67 2.75 20.17
C ASP A 247 -13.64 4.13 19.49
N ALA A 248 -14.78 4.84 19.53
CA ALA A 248 -14.94 6.12 18.86
C ALA A 248 -14.02 7.22 19.43
N GLU A 249 -13.75 7.19 20.74
CA GLU A 249 -12.91 8.20 21.39
C GLU A 249 -11.46 8.04 20.95
N GLU A 250 -10.98 6.80 20.91
CA GLU A 250 -9.69 6.44 20.40
C GLU A 250 -9.52 6.85 18.93
N LEU A 251 -10.47 6.51 18.06
CA LEU A 251 -10.39 6.90 16.65
C LEU A 251 -10.42 8.43 16.48
N THR A 252 -11.12 9.15 17.35
CA THR A 252 -11.10 10.62 17.37
C THR A 252 -9.72 11.16 17.80
N ARG A 253 -9.06 10.55 18.79
CA ARG A 253 -7.66 10.87 19.15
C ARG A 253 -6.70 10.56 17.99
N PHE A 254 -6.94 9.45 17.32
CA PHE A 254 -6.15 9.00 16.18
C PHE A 254 -6.27 9.97 14.99
N GLU A 255 -7.47 10.46 14.68
CA GLU A 255 -7.70 11.48 13.66
C GLU A 255 -6.89 12.75 13.95
N ARG A 256 -6.91 13.26 15.19
CA ARG A 256 -6.09 14.42 15.59
C ARG A 256 -4.60 14.16 15.37
N THR A 257 -4.15 12.93 15.65
CA THR A 257 -2.77 12.51 15.42
C THR A 257 -2.43 12.56 13.92
N LEU A 258 -3.33 12.09 13.05
CA LEU A 258 -3.12 12.14 11.60
C LEU A 258 -3.14 13.58 11.05
N LEU A 259 -4.01 14.45 11.56
CA LEU A 259 -4.03 15.86 11.20
C LEU A 259 -2.74 16.59 11.62
N ALA A 260 -2.24 16.31 12.83
CA ALA A 260 -0.96 16.85 13.29
C ALA A 260 0.22 16.33 12.45
N LEU A 261 0.21 15.04 12.11
CA LEU A 261 1.19 14.42 11.23
C LEU A 261 1.18 15.08 9.84
N TRP A 262 -0.01 15.30 9.28
CA TRP A 262 -0.17 16.02 8.01
C TRP A 262 0.37 17.45 8.10
N GLY A 263 0.08 18.18 9.17
CA GLY A 263 0.66 19.50 9.40
C GLY A 263 2.20 19.49 9.44
N ALA A 264 2.81 18.44 10.01
CA ALA A 264 4.26 18.26 9.99
C ALA A 264 4.80 17.97 8.58
N ILE A 265 4.13 17.11 7.81
CA ILE A 265 4.46 16.82 6.40
C ILE A 265 4.38 18.10 5.56
N ALA A 266 3.32 18.88 5.72
CA ALA A 266 3.10 20.12 4.98
C ALA A 266 4.22 21.14 5.27
N ARG A 267 4.61 21.32 6.55
CA ARG A 267 5.74 22.18 6.93
C ARG A 267 7.05 21.70 6.33
N ALA A 268 7.39 20.41 6.50
CA ALA A 268 8.60 19.83 5.92
C ALA A 268 8.66 20.01 4.39
N THR A 269 7.51 19.90 3.71
CA THR A 269 7.38 20.12 2.27
C THR A 269 7.60 21.59 1.90
N ALA A 270 7.01 22.53 2.63
CA ALA A 270 7.17 23.97 2.40
C ALA A 270 8.62 24.42 2.62
N ASP A 271 9.24 23.98 3.72
CA ASP A 271 10.61 24.33 4.10
C ASP A 271 11.66 23.52 3.31
N ARG A 272 11.22 22.46 2.62
CA ARG A 272 12.07 21.44 1.96
C ARG A 272 13.07 20.78 2.94
N ASP A 273 12.75 20.78 4.23
CA ASP A 273 13.56 20.19 5.29
C ASP A 273 12.99 18.82 5.69
N PHE A 274 13.56 17.77 5.11
CA PHE A 274 13.25 16.38 5.45
C PHE A 274 14.45 15.73 6.11
N ARG A 275 14.50 15.80 7.44
CA ARG A 275 15.63 15.27 8.22
C ARG A 275 15.60 13.74 8.26
N PRO A 276 16.73 13.06 8.07
CA PRO A 276 16.81 11.63 8.31
C PRO A 276 16.67 11.33 9.81
N THR A 277 16.07 10.18 10.12
CA THR A 277 15.99 9.64 11.50
C THR A 277 16.75 8.31 11.54
N PRO A 278 18.08 8.32 11.83
CA PRO A 278 18.86 7.09 11.87
C PRO A 278 18.30 6.09 12.89
N SER A 279 18.20 4.83 12.48
CA SER A 279 17.74 3.71 13.33
C SER A 279 18.28 2.40 12.75
N ARG A 280 18.07 1.27 13.43
CA ARG A 280 18.42 -0.06 12.88
C ARG A 280 17.70 -0.38 11.57
N LEU A 281 16.57 0.28 11.28
CA LEU A 281 15.87 0.12 10.00
C LEU A 281 16.68 0.68 8.82
N CYS A 282 17.70 1.51 9.08
CA CYS A 282 18.58 2.01 8.04
C CYS A 282 19.39 0.90 7.35
N ASP A 283 19.66 -0.23 8.02
CA ASP A 283 20.37 -1.37 7.42
C ASP A 283 19.58 -2.01 6.26
N TRP A 284 18.28 -1.71 6.19
CA TRP A 284 17.33 -2.26 5.21
C TRP A 284 16.74 -1.15 4.31
N CYS A 285 17.27 0.07 4.39
CA CYS A 285 16.77 1.20 3.62
C CYS A 285 17.38 1.21 2.21
N HIS A 286 16.55 1.04 1.18
CA HIS A 286 16.98 1.09 -0.24
C HIS A 286 17.71 2.39 -0.63
N HIS A 287 17.49 3.48 0.11
CA HIS A 287 18.06 4.80 -0.18
C HIS A 287 19.23 5.19 0.72
N GLN A 288 19.82 4.24 1.46
CA GLN A 288 20.92 4.53 2.39
C GLN A 288 22.09 5.23 1.68
N SER A 289 22.44 4.82 0.45
CA SER A 289 23.50 5.43 -0.37
C SER A 289 23.26 6.91 -0.71
N ARG A 290 22.01 7.39 -0.63
CA ARG A 290 21.62 8.78 -0.87
C ARG A 290 21.38 9.57 0.43
N CYS A 291 21.50 8.93 1.59
CA CYS A 291 21.18 9.52 2.87
C CYS A 291 22.37 10.32 3.44
N PRO A 292 22.19 11.61 3.82
CA PRO A 292 23.24 12.42 4.44
C PRO A 292 23.82 11.84 5.73
N ALA A 293 23.01 11.09 6.50
CA ALA A 293 23.48 10.44 7.73
C ALA A 293 24.54 9.36 7.47
N PHE A 294 24.68 8.90 6.22
CA PHE A 294 25.66 7.92 5.76
C PHE A 294 26.61 8.50 4.70
N GLY A 295 26.71 9.84 4.61
CA GLY A 295 27.56 10.53 3.63
C GLY A 295 27.00 10.60 2.20
N GLY A 296 25.76 10.13 1.98
CA GLY A 296 25.06 10.23 0.71
C GLY A 296 24.49 11.63 0.44
N THR A 297 24.17 11.92 -0.82
CA THR A 297 23.54 13.20 -1.22
C THR A 297 22.15 12.95 -1.81
N PRO A 298 21.08 13.49 -1.20
CA PRO A 298 19.73 13.48 -1.76
C PRO A 298 19.70 14.12 -3.16
N PRO A 299 18.84 13.66 -4.09
CA PRO A 299 18.62 14.41 -5.32
C PRO A 299 18.12 15.83 -5.02
N PRO A 300 18.23 16.77 -5.96
CA PRO A 300 17.58 18.08 -5.83
C PRO A 300 16.08 17.93 -5.54
N PHE A 301 15.53 18.80 -4.71
CA PHE A 301 14.09 18.78 -4.43
C PHE A 301 13.31 19.06 -5.74
N PRO A 302 12.33 18.22 -6.11
CA PRO A 302 11.57 18.41 -7.35
C PRO A 302 11.01 19.83 -7.42
N GLN A 303 11.19 20.49 -8.57
CA GLN A 303 10.47 21.71 -8.86
C GLN A 303 9.00 21.32 -8.94
N LEU A 304 8.21 21.67 -7.92
CA LEU A 304 6.76 21.66 -8.04
C LEU A 304 6.45 22.71 -9.10
N VAL A 305 6.31 22.30 -10.36
CA VAL A 305 5.86 23.20 -11.42
C VAL A 305 4.46 23.63 -10.99
N PRO A 306 4.25 24.89 -10.60
CA PRO A 306 2.89 25.38 -10.46
C PRO A 306 2.30 25.25 -11.85
N LEU A 307 1.11 24.67 -11.99
CA LEU A 307 0.37 24.77 -13.25
C LEU A 307 0.23 26.28 -13.52
N SER A 308 1.05 26.78 -14.46
CA SER A 308 1.18 28.20 -14.71
C SER A 308 -0.19 28.75 -15.08
N ARG A 309 -0.61 29.79 -14.36
CA ARG A 309 -1.71 30.67 -14.76
C ARG A 309 -1.28 31.41 -16.03
N THR A 310 -1.45 30.79 -17.18
CA THR A 310 -1.40 31.49 -18.47
C THR A 310 -2.71 31.26 -19.19
N GLY A 311 -3.72 31.98 -18.73
CA GLY A 311 -4.89 32.34 -19.53
C GLY A 311 -4.83 33.83 -19.83
N ALA A 312 -4.97 34.15 -21.12
CA ALA A 312 -5.29 35.46 -21.70
C ALA A 312 -4.14 36.49 -21.84
N ALA A 313 -3.52 36.49 -23.03
CA ALA A 313 -3.46 37.67 -23.90
C ALA A 313 -2.79 37.33 -25.24
N ALA A 314 -3.57 37.21 -26.32
CA ALA A 314 -3.26 37.66 -27.69
C ALA A 314 -4.21 36.99 -28.70
N VAL A 315 -5.45 37.47 -28.76
CA VAL A 315 -6.24 37.43 -30.00
C VAL A 315 -6.55 38.87 -30.36
N ALA A 316 -5.77 39.43 -31.28
CA ALA A 316 -6.22 40.45 -32.23
C ALA A 316 -5.14 40.70 -33.30
N ALA A 317 -5.62 40.77 -34.54
CA ALA A 317 -4.98 41.22 -35.77
C ALA A 317 -4.04 40.23 -36.49
N ASP A 318 -4.56 39.53 -37.50
CA ASP A 318 -4.47 40.07 -38.86
C ASP A 318 -5.58 39.53 -39.76
N ALA A 319 -6.08 40.41 -40.64
CA ALA A 319 -7.14 40.17 -41.60
C ALA A 319 -6.68 40.63 -43.00
N GLY A 320 -6.80 39.74 -43.98
CA GLY A 320 -6.65 40.02 -45.42
C GLY A 320 -5.80 38.95 -46.12
N ALA A 321 -6.13 38.39 -47.29
CA ALA A 321 -7.19 38.65 -48.26
C ALA A 321 -7.29 37.47 -49.26
N GLY A 322 -8.44 37.35 -49.95
CA GLY A 322 -8.63 36.57 -51.18
C GLY A 322 -9.09 35.12 -50.96
N GLY A 323 -10.29 34.67 -51.33
CA GLY A 323 -11.21 35.12 -52.37
C GLY A 323 -11.36 33.97 -53.38
N SER A 324 -12.53 33.33 -53.44
CA SER A 324 -13.22 32.81 -54.65
C SER A 324 -14.26 31.73 -54.28
N GLN A 325 -15.53 32.12 -54.39
CA GLN A 325 -16.67 31.26 -54.74
C GLN A 325 -16.59 30.88 -56.24
N PRO A 326 -17.24 29.81 -56.73
CA PRO A 326 -18.71 29.70 -56.90
C PRO A 326 -19.20 28.24 -56.67
N ASP A 327 -20.43 27.76 -56.84
CA ASP A 327 -21.80 28.24 -57.11
C ASP A 327 -22.72 27.10 -56.60
N GLY A 328 -23.97 27.41 -56.24
CA GLY A 328 -25.01 26.42 -55.83
C GLY A 328 -25.53 25.55 -57.00
N PRO A 329 -26.75 24.93 -56.94
CA PRO A 329 -27.82 25.10 -55.94
C PRO A 329 -28.68 23.85 -55.57
N ARG A 330 -29.45 24.01 -54.47
CA ARG A 330 -30.87 23.61 -54.21
C ARG A 330 -31.36 22.16 -54.35
N GLY A 331 -32.05 21.70 -53.29
CA GLY A 331 -33.13 20.69 -53.30
C GLY A 331 -33.36 20.12 -51.89
N ALA A 332 -34.18 20.73 -51.05
CA ALA A 332 -35.63 20.53 -50.90
C ALA A 332 -36.03 19.41 -49.91
N THR A 333 -36.72 19.84 -48.83
CA THR A 333 -37.88 19.22 -48.14
C THR A 333 -37.73 17.88 -47.37
N ASN A 334 -37.66 18.00 -46.04
CA ASN A 334 -38.48 17.42 -44.93
C ASN A 334 -39.72 16.53 -45.29
N PRO A 335 -40.39 15.80 -44.34
CA PRO A 335 -40.02 15.29 -43.00
C PRO A 335 -40.69 13.92 -42.57
N VAL A 336 -40.50 13.52 -41.28
CA VAL A 336 -41.37 12.70 -40.37
C VAL A 336 -41.49 11.16 -40.53
N ALA A 337 -40.77 10.45 -39.64
CA ALA A 337 -41.21 9.52 -38.55
C ALA A 337 -41.93 8.13 -38.81
N PRO A 338 -41.90 7.19 -37.82
CA PRO A 338 -41.92 5.71 -37.93
C PRO A 338 -43.33 5.09 -37.64
N PRO A 339 -43.57 3.81 -37.22
CA PRO A 339 -42.70 2.62 -37.00
C PRO A 339 -43.22 1.25 -37.52
N ARG A 340 -42.34 0.24 -37.53
CA ARG A 340 -42.53 -1.13 -37.00
C ARG A 340 -41.22 -1.91 -37.01
#